data_AF-R1DR69-F1
#
_entry.id   AF-R1DR69-F1
#
_cell.length_a   1.000
_cell.length_b   1.000
_cell.length_c   1.000
_cell.angle_alpha   90.00
_cell.angle_beta   90.00
_cell.angle_gamma   90.00
#
_symmetry.space_group_name_H-M   'P 1'
#
loop_
_entity.id
_entity.type
_entity.pdbx_description
1 polymer ?
#
loop_
_entity_poly.entity_id
_entity_poly.type
_entity_poly.pdbx_seq_one_letter_code
_entity_poly.pdbx_strand_id
1 'polypeptide(L)'
;MYMPGSRAPFLSLCLAAGAAAHGFLTCPAPRQRRNGPIPGQTWTMWMGMSGGSYGPGIGNAQSLSAGGRNPSHANPGTRDLCGGTLANHFSAGSLYGPTEARGTFVSGGTMAVTVRLTAYHKGWFEFRLAVPAGDTQDISQDLLNEH
;
A
#
# COMPACT_ATOMS: atom_id res chain seq x y z
N MET A 1 -6.01 -64.33 15.95
CA MET A 1 -7.04 -63.36 15.50
C MET A 1 -6.36 -62.02 15.36
N TYR A 2 -5.96 -61.63 14.14
CA TYR A 2 -5.18 -60.43 13.85
C TYR A 2 -6.00 -59.58 12.88
N MET A 3 -6.42 -58.38 13.30
CA MET A 3 -7.23 -57.49 12.47
C MET A 3 -6.34 -56.75 11.45
N PRO A 4 -6.76 -56.63 10.17
CA PRO A 4 -6.05 -55.80 9.21
C PRO A 4 -6.45 -54.33 9.39
N GLY A 5 -5.47 -53.49 9.70
CA GLY A 5 -5.65 -52.03 9.80
C GLY A 5 -5.91 -51.39 8.44
N SER A 6 -7.06 -50.75 8.32
CA SER A 6 -7.49 -49.97 7.16
C SER A 6 -6.62 -48.71 7.02
N ARG A 7 -5.84 -48.60 5.94
CA ARG A 7 -5.13 -47.36 5.61
C ARG A 7 -6.07 -46.45 4.83
N ALA A 8 -6.60 -45.43 5.51
CA ALA A 8 -7.32 -44.34 4.86
C ALA A 8 -6.32 -43.42 4.12
N PRO A 9 -6.54 -43.10 2.84
CA PRO A 9 -5.72 -42.13 2.13
C PRO A 9 -6.06 -40.72 2.62
N PHE A 10 -5.12 -40.05 3.27
CA PHE A 10 -5.17 -38.61 3.56
C PHE A 10 -4.97 -37.85 2.25
N LEU A 11 -6.07 -37.43 1.63
CA LEU A 11 -6.07 -36.54 0.47
C LEU A 11 -5.80 -35.12 0.98
N SER A 12 -4.54 -34.69 0.90
CA SER A 12 -4.14 -33.33 1.27
C SER A 12 -4.67 -32.34 0.23
N LEU A 13 -5.79 -31.70 0.55
CA LEU A 13 -6.38 -30.62 -0.25
C LEU A 13 -5.49 -29.38 -0.13
N CYS A 14 -4.55 -29.22 -1.06
CA CYS A 14 -3.81 -27.97 -1.23
C CYS A 14 -4.77 -26.91 -1.77
N LEU A 15 -5.49 -26.24 -0.86
CA LEU A 15 -6.15 -24.98 -1.18
C LEU A 15 -5.06 -24.00 -1.62
N ALA A 16 -5.03 -23.69 -2.91
CA ALA A 16 -4.29 -22.55 -3.44
C ALA A 16 -4.90 -21.28 -2.84
N ALA A 17 -4.41 -20.89 -1.66
CA ALA A 17 -4.68 -19.58 -1.11
C ALA A 17 -4.09 -18.57 -2.08
N GLY A 18 -4.94 -17.86 -2.81
CA GLY A 18 -4.55 -16.71 -3.61
C GLY A 18 -3.90 -15.70 -2.67
N ALA A 19 -2.57 -15.64 -2.68
CA ALA A 19 -1.83 -14.68 -1.88
C ALA A 19 -2.01 -13.31 -2.52
N ALA A 20 -2.99 -12.56 -2.05
CA ALA A 20 -3.10 -11.16 -2.40
C ALA A 20 -2.03 -10.39 -1.61
N ALA A 21 -1.16 -9.67 -2.31
CA ALA A 21 -0.06 -8.91 -1.71
C ALA A 21 -0.57 -7.66 -1.01
N HIS A 22 -0.30 -7.57 0.29
CA HIS A 22 -0.89 -6.57 1.16
C HIS A 22 0.10 -6.15 2.23
N GLY A 23 0.38 -4.85 2.25
CA GLY A 23 1.28 -4.21 3.18
C GLY A 23 1.27 -2.71 2.98
N PHE A 24 1.52 -1.96 4.05
CA PHE A 24 1.50 -0.50 4.00
C PHE A 24 2.33 0.10 5.14
N LEU A 25 2.74 1.35 4.97
CA LEU A 25 3.44 2.10 5.99
C LEU A 25 2.51 2.43 7.17
N THR A 26 3.06 2.45 8.37
CA THR A 26 2.36 2.91 9.57
C THR A 26 3.14 4.01 10.29
N CYS A 27 4.46 4.09 10.07
CA CYS A 27 5.33 5.17 10.51
C CYS A 27 6.36 5.49 9.42
N PRO A 28 6.54 6.78 9.04
CA PRO A 28 5.60 7.87 9.30
C PRO A 28 4.20 7.54 8.74
N ALA A 29 3.17 8.21 9.24
CA ALA A 29 1.80 7.94 8.81
C ALA A 29 1.67 8.19 7.28
N PRO A 30 1.25 7.20 6.47
CA PRO A 30 1.10 7.41 5.03
C PRO A 30 -0.16 8.21 4.70
N ARG A 31 -0.29 8.65 3.45
CA ARG A 31 -1.45 9.42 2.95
C ARG A 31 -2.81 8.71 3.10
N GLN A 32 -2.76 7.39 3.19
CA GLN A 32 -3.90 6.51 3.45
C GLN A 32 -4.51 6.72 4.83
N ARG A 33 -3.70 7.19 5.79
CA ARG A 33 -4.15 7.57 7.12
C ARG A 33 -4.57 9.03 7.11
N ARG A 34 -5.84 9.31 7.39
CA ARG A 34 -6.42 10.65 7.39
C ARG A 34 -6.58 11.16 8.82
N ASN A 35 -6.26 12.44 9.03
CA ASN A 35 -6.45 13.11 10.34
C ASN A 35 -7.92 13.38 10.66
N GLY A 36 -8.73 13.61 9.64
CA GLY A 36 -10.14 13.95 9.79
C GLY A 36 -11.02 13.19 8.81
N PRO A 37 -12.34 13.19 9.07
CA PRO A 37 -13.32 12.65 8.15
C PRO A 37 -13.35 13.45 6.84
N ILE A 38 -13.75 12.79 5.76
CA ILE A 38 -14.06 13.43 4.49
C ILE A 38 -15.59 13.57 4.43
N PRO A 39 -16.13 14.77 4.13
CA PRO A 39 -17.57 14.97 4.04
C PRO A 39 -18.25 13.94 3.13
N GLY A 40 -19.33 13.33 3.62
CA GLY A 40 -20.10 12.33 2.87
C GLY A 40 -19.51 10.92 2.86
N GLN A 41 -18.47 10.63 3.65
CA GLN A 41 -17.87 9.29 3.73
C GLN A 41 -17.83 8.74 5.16
N THR A 42 -18.03 7.42 5.28
CA THR A 42 -17.74 6.69 6.52
C THR A 42 -16.27 6.80 6.85
N TRP A 43 -15.94 7.19 8.08
CA TRP A 43 -14.57 7.48 8.49
C TRP A 43 -14.03 6.44 9.48
N THR A 44 -12.90 5.83 9.13
CA THR A 44 -12.18 4.86 9.98
C THR A 44 -10.72 5.26 10.19
N MET A 45 -10.38 6.52 9.88
CA MET A 45 -9.02 7.05 9.69
C MET A 45 -8.23 6.42 8.55
N TRP A 46 -8.62 5.27 8.02
CA TRP A 46 -7.89 4.56 6.97
C TRP A 46 -8.69 4.55 5.67
N MET A 47 -8.01 4.86 4.56
CA MET A 47 -8.55 4.86 3.21
C MET A 47 -7.64 4.05 2.30
N GLY A 48 -8.23 3.33 1.36
CA GLY A 48 -7.46 2.58 0.36
C GLY A 48 -8.33 2.11 -0.78
N MET A 49 -7.82 1.17 -1.56
CA MET A 49 -8.55 0.62 -2.70
C MET A 49 -9.49 -0.50 -2.24
N SER A 50 -10.74 -0.41 -2.64
CA SER A 50 -11.76 -1.45 -2.54
C SER A 50 -12.19 -1.80 -3.97
N GLY A 51 -11.53 -2.78 -4.58
CA GLY A 51 -11.70 -3.08 -6.00
C GLY A 51 -11.20 -1.92 -6.89
N GLY A 52 -12.08 -1.38 -7.74
CA GLY A 52 -11.76 -0.28 -8.66
C GLY A 52 -12.00 1.13 -8.10
N SER A 53 -12.36 1.26 -6.83
CA SER A 53 -12.70 2.55 -6.19
C SER A 53 -12.08 2.66 -4.81
N TYR A 54 -12.22 3.83 -4.18
CA TYR A 54 -11.83 4.01 -2.78
C TYR A 54 -12.85 3.43 -1.81
N GLY A 55 -12.34 2.89 -0.70
CA GLY A 55 -13.14 2.44 0.42
C GLY A 55 -12.47 2.74 1.76
N PRO A 56 -13.26 3.09 2.80
CA PRO A 56 -12.74 3.24 4.15
C PRO A 56 -12.36 1.89 4.75
N GLY A 57 -11.38 1.88 5.65
CA GLY A 57 -10.97 0.73 6.44
C GLY A 57 -9.50 0.37 6.25
N ILE A 58 -8.89 -0.09 7.34
CA ILE A 58 -7.50 -0.57 7.34
C ILE A 58 -7.29 -1.76 6.40
N GLY A 59 -8.33 -2.58 6.21
CA GLY A 59 -8.33 -3.70 5.26
C GLY A 59 -8.23 -3.27 3.78
N ASN A 60 -8.61 -2.03 3.46
CA ASN A 60 -8.46 -1.45 2.12
C ASN A 60 -7.13 -0.68 1.99
N ALA A 61 -6.61 -0.11 3.08
CA ALA A 61 -5.32 0.60 3.08
C ALA A 61 -4.18 -0.33 2.64
N GLN A 62 -4.20 -1.59 3.03
CA GLN A 62 -3.19 -2.54 2.56
C GLN A 62 -3.21 -2.83 1.03
N SER A 63 -4.24 -2.38 0.29
CA SER A 63 -4.50 -2.78 -1.11
C SER A 63 -3.99 -1.79 -2.17
N LEU A 64 -3.04 -0.91 -1.84
CA LEU A 64 -2.37 -0.01 -2.80
C LEU A 64 -1.25 -0.72 -3.57
N SER A 65 -1.65 -1.69 -4.37
CA SER A 65 -0.77 -2.50 -5.22
C SER A 65 -0.62 -1.93 -6.63
N ALA A 66 -0.96 -0.65 -6.82
CA ALA A 66 -1.01 0.01 -8.13
C ALA A 66 -1.86 -0.75 -9.17
N GLY A 67 -3.00 -1.31 -8.75
CA GLY A 67 -3.86 -2.12 -9.62
C GLY A 67 -3.44 -3.59 -9.77
N GLY A 68 -2.49 -4.08 -8.99
CA GLY A 68 -2.18 -5.51 -8.85
C GLY A 68 -1.17 -6.04 -9.88
N ARG A 69 -1.21 -7.35 -10.11
CA ARG A 69 -0.23 -8.09 -10.93
C ARG A 69 -0.51 -7.92 -12.43
N ASN A 70 -0.32 -6.70 -12.94
CA ASN A 70 -0.37 -6.39 -14.36
C ASN A 70 1.01 -5.89 -14.83
N PRO A 71 1.69 -6.59 -15.76
CA PRO A 71 2.99 -6.18 -16.27
C PRO A 71 3.01 -4.77 -16.87
N SER A 72 1.89 -4.29 -17.43
CA SER A 72 1.84 -2.93 -17.98
C SER A 72 2.03 -1.86 -16.90
N HIS A 73 1.71 -2.18 -15.64
CA HIS A 73 1.88 -1.25 -14.53
C HIS A 73 3.37 -1.03 -14.20
N ALA A 74 4.30 -1.88 -14.67
CA ALA A 74 5.73 -1.68 -14.44
C ALA A 74 6.28 -0.41 -15.09
N ASN A 75 5.62 0.11 -16.12
CA ASN A 75 6.08 1.27 -16.88
C ASN A 75 5.79 2.60 -16.13
N PRO A 76 6.69 3.59 -16.20
CA PRO A 76 6.44 4.93 -15.65
C PRO A 76 5.11 5.52 -16.15
N GLY A 77 4.41 6.26 -15.28
CA GLY A 77 3.16 6.95 -15.63
C GLY A 77 1.92 6.08 -15.80
N THR A 78 2.02 4.75 -15.63
CA THR A 78 0.86 3.84 -15.74
C THR A 78 0.09 3.65 -14.44
N ARG A 79 0.60 4.23 -13.35
CA ARG A 79 0.07 4.14 -11.99
C ARG A 79 0.39 5.39 -11.20
N ASP A 80 -0.33 5.58 -10.11
CA ASP A 80 -0.04 6.62 -9.14
C ASP A 80 1.23 6.27 -8.35
N LEU A 81 2.10 7.26 -8.11
CA LEU A 81 3.34 7.09 -7.35
C LEU A 81 3.09 6.71 -5.89
N CYS A 82 1.90 7.01 -5.38
CA CYS A 82 1.49 6.69 -4.01
C CYS A 82 0.69 5.38 -3.92
N GLY A 83 0.79 4.51 -4.94
CA GLY A 83 0.28 3.12 -4.94
C GLY A 83 -1.16 2.96 -5.42
N GLY A 84 -1.87 4.05 -5.73
CA GLY A 84 -3.19 4.02 -6.34
C GLY A 84 -3.17 3.66 -7.84
N THR A 85 -4.34 3.78 -8.48
CA THR A 85 -4.46 3.75 -9.95
C THR A 85 -4.47 5.18 -10.49
N LEU A 86 -4.36 5.39 -11.80
CA LEU A 86 -4.47 6.75 -12.37
C LEU A 86 -5.84 7.39 -12.09
N ALA A 87 -6.92 6.60 -12.11
CA ALA A 87 -8.26 7.08 -11.78
C ALA A 87 -8.46 7.33 -10.27
N ASN A 88 -7.72 6.59 -9.43
CA ASN A 88 -7.80 6.65 -7.97
C ASN A 88 -6.38 6.81 -7.41
N HIS A 89 -5.83 8.02 -7.53
CA HIS A 89 -4.47 8.38 -7.10
C HIS A 89 -4.44 9.08 -5.72
N PHE A 90 -3.41 8.81 -4.91
CA PHE A 90 -3.11 9.50 -3.64
C PHE A 90 -2.09 10.65 -3.82
N SER A 91 -1.84 11.06 -5.05
CA SER A 91 -0.98 12.19 -5.39
C SER A 91 -1.66 13.54 -5.22
N ALA A 92 -0.91 14.63 -5.37
CA ALA A 92 -1.46 15.98 -5.34
C ALA A 92 -2.54 16.15 -6.42
N GLY A 93 -3.48 17.06 -6.18
CA GLY A 93 -4.70 17.21 -7.00
C GLY A 93 -5.81 16.19 -6.71
N SER A 94 -5.55 15.12 -5.95
CA SER A 94 -6.59 14.16 -5.55
C SER A 94 -7.26 14.48 -4.21
N LEU A 95 -8.45 13.90 -4.00
CA LEU A 95 -9.16 13.92 -2.73
C LEU A 95 -8.32 13.36 -1.56
N TYR A 96 -7.42 12.41 -1.83
CA TYR A 96 -6.57 11.75 -0.83
C TYR A 96 -5.10 12.16 -0.93
N GLY A 97 -4.84 13.31 -1.56
CA GLY A 97 -3.52 13.85 -1.76
C GLY A 97 -2.80 14.23 -0.46
N PRO A 98 -1.64 14.91 -0.58
CA PRO A 98 -0.89 15.43 0.54
C PRO A 98 -1.76 16.24 1.51
N THR A 99 -1.40 16.14 2.79
CA THR A 99 -1.94 16.96 3.88
C THR A 99 -0.76 17.54 4.65
N GLU A 100 -1.01 18.12 5.82
CA GLU A 100 0.02 18.46 6.80
C GLU A 100 1.08 17.37 6.96
N ALA A 101 2.32 17.82 7.20
CA ALA A 101 3.48 16.98 7.40
C ALA A 101 3.24 15.94 8.51
N ARG A 102 3.73 14.72 8.29
CA ARG A 102 3.47 13.56 9.15
C ARG A 102 4.60 13.21 10.10
N GLY A 103 5.65 14.00 10.06
CA GLY A 103 6.83 13.92 10.91
C GLY A 103 7.83 15.00 10.52
N THR A 104 8.70 15.35 11.46
CA THR A 104 9.84 16.23 11.25
C THR A 104 11.08 15.42 11.60
N PHE A 105 12.05 15.42 10.69
CA PHE A 105 13.24 14.61 10.81
C PHE A 105 14.49 15.47 10.61
N VAL A 106 15.57 15.11 11.27
CA VAL A 106 16.85 15.79 11.14
C VAL A 106 17.52 15.32 9.86
N SER A 107 17.95 16.25 9.01
CA SER A 107 18.73 15.95 7.80
C SER A 107 20.01 15.18 8.15
N GLY A 108 20.30 14.11 7.43
CA GLY A 108 21.41 13.18 7.72
C GLY A 108 21.19 12.29 8.95
N GLY A 109 20.07 12.45 9.68
CA GLY A 109 19.69 11.61 10.80
C GLY A 109 18.98 10.33 10.38
N THR A 110 18.61 9.52 11.37
CA THR A 110 17.86 8.27 11.16
C THR A 110 16.36 8.52 11.23
N MET A 111 15.63 8.13 10.18
CA MET A 111 14.17 8.07 10.19
C MET A 111 13.70 6.66 10.57
N ALA A 112 12.90 6.54 11.64
CA ALA A 112 12.25 5.28 11.96
C ALA A 112 11.11 5.02 10.98
N VAL A 113 11.12 3.85 10.35
CA VAL A 113 10.08 3.42 9.42
C VAL A 113 9.45 2.12 9.92
N THR A 114 8.12 2.02 9.84
CA THR A 114 7.39 0.81 10.23
C THR A 114 6.43 0.40 9.12
N VAL A 115 6.63 -0.79 8.58
CA VAL A 115 5.74 -1.41 7.59
C VAL A 115 4.91 -2.48 8.28
N ARG A 116 3.59 -2.43 8.10
CA ARG A 116 2.70 -3.52 8.50
C ARG A 116 2.50 -4.45 7.31
N LEU A 117 2.85 -5.72 7.49
CA LEU A 117 2.57 -6.79 6.53
C LEU A 117 1.38 -7.60 7.01
N THR A 118 0.46 -7.87 6.09
CA THR A 118 -0.73 -8.70 6.34
C THR A 118 -0.78 -9.92 5.44
N ALA A 119 0.03 -9.94 4.38
CA ALA A 119 0.38 -11.12 3.61
C ALA A 119 1.90 -11.17 3.38
N TYR A 120 2.49 -12.34 3.59
CA TYR A 120 3.94 -12.54 3.46
C TYR A 120 4.33 -12.89 2.03
N HIS A 121 4.95 -11.95 1.34
CA HIS A 121 5.50 -12.14 0.00
C HIS A 121 7.02 -12.03 0.04
N LYS A 122 7.70 -12.77 -0.84
CA LYS A 122 9.13 -12.59 -1.05
C LYS A 122 9.38 -11.26 -1.76
N GLY A 123 10.46 -10.57 -1.39
CA GLY A 123 10.84 -9.31 -2.01
C GLY A 123 11.71 -8.48 -1.08
N TRP A 124 11.81 -7.20 -1.37
CA TRP A 124 12.50 -6.20 -0.56
C TRP A 124 11.67 -4.92 -0.51
N PHE A 125 12.00 -4.04 0.44
CA PHE A 125 11.44 -2.70 0.51
C PHE A 125 12.50 -1.69 0.08
N GLU A 126 12.06 -0.67 -0.63
CA GLU A 126 12.85 0.51 -0.95
C GLU A 126 12.10 1.73 -0.44
N PHE A 127 12.85 2.71 0.05
CA PHE A 127 12.33 3.98 0.50
C PHE A 127 13.03 5.06 -0.31
N ARG A 128 12.25 6.01 -0.81
CA ARG A 128 12.70 7.12 -1.65
C ARG A 128 12.20 8.43 -1.06
N LEU A 129 12.99 9.49 -1.18
CA LEU A 129 12.64 10.80 -0.63
C LEU A 129 12.76 11.90 -1.67
N ALA A 130 11.62 12.37 -2.17
CA ALA A 130 11.59 13.55 -3.03
C ALA A 130 11.72 14.84 -2.20
N VAL A 131 12.53 15.78 -2.69
CA VAL A 131 12.67 17.14 -2.14
C VAL A 131 12.09 18.13 -3.16
N PRO A 132 10.76 18.38 -3.16
CA PRO A 132 10.15 19.32 -4.08
C PRO A 132 10.58 20.76 -3.78
N ALA A 133 10.58 21.63 -4.79
CA ALA A 133 10.92 23.05 -4.63
C ALA A 133 9.84 23.85 -3.87
N GLY A 134 8.65 23.25 -3.65
CA GLY A 134 7.58 23.81 -2.84
C GLY A 134 6.49 22.78 -2.48
N ASP A 135 5.64 23.11 -1.52
CA ASP A 135 4.69 22.18 -0.88
C ASP A 135 3.58 21.64 -1.79
N THR A 136 3.33 22.31 -2.92
CA THR A 136 2.27 21.95 -3.88
C THR A 136 2.81 21.36 -5.18
N GLN A 137 4.12 21.18 -5.31
CA GLN A 137 4.71 20.62 -6.52
C GLN A 137 4.40 19.13 -6.63
N ASP A 138 4.00 18.71 -7.82
CA ASP A 138 3.85 17.29 -8.12
C ASP A 138 5.19 16.57 -8.00
N ILE A 139 5.17 15.44 -7.29
CA ILE A 139 6.32 14.56 -7.17
C ILE A 139 6.37 13.68 -8.42
N SER A 140 7.55 13.55 -9.03
CA SER A 140 7.79 12.62 -10.14
C SER A 140 8.59 11.39 -9.67
N GLN A 141 8.58 10.32 -10.47
CA GLN A 141 9.45 9.16 -10.21
C GLN A 141 10.94 9.54 -10.30
N ASP A 142 11.29 10.46 -11.19
CA ASP A 142 12.67 10.91 -11.36
C ASP A 142 13.15 11.65 -10.11
N LEU A 143 12.32 12.55 -9.57
CA LEU A 143 12.62 13.25 -8.31
C LEU A 143 12.75 12.29 -7.12
N LEU A 144 11.92 11.24 -7.08
CA LEU A 144 12.05 10.17 -6.09
C LEU A 144 13.33 9.35 -6.27
N ASN A 145 13.88 9.24 -7.48
CA ASN A 145 15.08 8.45 -7.73
C ASN A 145 16.37 9.20 -7.42
N GLU A 146 16.30 10.48 -7.05
CA GLU A 146 17.46 11.25 -6.60
C GLU A 146 17.96 10.81 -5.21
N HIS A 147 17.07 10.22 -4.38
CA HIS A 147 17.35 9.78 -3.00
C HIS A 147 16.54 8.53 -2.61
#